data_AF-A0A2H5EW79-F1
#
_entry.id   AF-A0A2H5EW79-F1
#
_cell.length_a   1.000
_cell.length_b   1.000
_cell.length_c   1.000
_cell.angle_alpha   90.00
_cell.angle_beta   90.00
_cell.angle_gamma   90.00
#
_symmetry.space_group_name_H-M   'P 1'
#
loop_
_entity.id
_entity.type
_entity.pdbx_description
1 polymer ?
#
loop_
_entity_poly.entity_id
_entity_poly.type
_entity_poly.pdbx_seq_one_letter_code
_entity_poly.pdbx_strand_id
1 'polypeptide(L)'
;MDLRQLIPDLAVSGQITPQDVAALAEAGFKVLINNRPDEEIGPEEDSSVMAEAARAAGMSYHYIPFVPSQITPEMITGFAEAMAERGPHFAYCRSGNRSTVLWALTQASKRPHDEILQIAANAGYDLSGIRPMLASLASRRG
;
A
#
# COMPACT_ATOMS: atom_id res chain seq x y z
N MET A 1 -6.46 -14.95 3.14
CA MET A 1 -6.15 -13.65 2.53
C MET A 1 -7.44 -12.96 2.11
N ASP A 2 -7.72 -11.73 2.57
CA ASP A 2 -8.85 -10.88 2.12
C ASP A 2 -8.31 -9.82 1.14
N LEU A 3 -8.13 -10.23 -0.12
CA LEU A 3 -7.60 -9.39 -1.19
C LEU A 3 -8.72 -8.50 -1.74
N ARG A 4 -8.47 -7.19 -1.78
CA ARG A 4 -9.38 -6.21 -2.37
C ARG A 4 -8.68 -5.46 -3.49
N GLN A 5 -9.27 -5.49 -4.68
CA GLN A 5 -8.75 -4.74 -5.82
C GLN A 5 -9.01 -3.25 -5.61
N LEU A 6 -7.97 -2.41 -5.56
CA LEU A 6 -8.12 -0.96 -5.41
C LEU A 6 -8.22 -0.28 -6.78
N ILE A 7 -7.26 -0.56 -7.66
CA ILE A 7 -7.23 -0.14 -9.08
C ILE A 7 -6.65 -1.30 -9.91
N PRO A 8 -6.79 -1.35 -11.25
CA PRO A 8 -6.42 -2.53 -12.05
C PRO A 8 -5.01 -3.10 -11.81
N ASP A 9 -4.06 -2.26 -11.43
CA ASP A 9 -2.64 -2.57 -11.21
C ASP A 9 -2.24 -2.59 -9.73
N LEU A 10 -3.18 -2.43 -8.79
CA LEU A 10 -2.93 -2.48 -7.34
C LEU A 10 -4.06 -3.19 -6.59
N ALA A 11 -3.68 -4.26 -5.91
CA ALA A 11 -4.51 -4.92 -4.90
C ALA A 11 -4.01 -4.58 -3.49
N VAL A 12 -4.93 -4.53 -2.53
CA VAL A 12 -4.64 -4.30 -1.13
C VAL A 12 -5.22 -5.39 -0.24
N SER A 13 -4.56 -5.69 0.87
CA SER A 13 -5.01 -6.69 1.84
C SER A 13 -4.68 -6.29 3.29
N GLY A 14 -5.36 -6.94 4.23
CA GLY A 14 -4.85 -7.09 5.60
C GLY A 14 -3.58 -7.93 5.66
N GLN A 15 -3.17 -8.30 6.88
CA GLN A 15 -1.93 -9.05 7.09
C GLN A 15 -1.89 -10.32 6.24
N ILE A 16 -0.73 -10.57 5.63
CA ILE A 16 -0.41 -11.81 4.92
C ILE A 16 0.74 -12.52 5.62
N THR A 17 0.89 -13.81 5.36
CA THR A 17 1.99 -14.63 5.86
C THR A 17 3.08 -14.79 4.80
N PRO A 18 4.32 -15.17 5.16
CA PRO A 18 5.36 -15.49 4.18
C PRO A 18 4.94 -16.57 3.17
N GLN A 19 4.11 -17.52 3.58
CA GLN A 19 3.59 -18.60 2.73
C GLN A 19 2.61 -18.09 1.67
N ASP A 20 1.88 -17.02 1.96
CA ASP A 20 0.97 -16.39 1.00
C ASP A 20 1.71 -15.72 -0.16
N VAL A 21 2.97 -15.32 0.02
CA VAL A 21 3.76 -14.58 -0.98
C VAL A 21 3.98 -15.39 -2.25
N ALA A 22 4.17 -16.70 -2.15
CA ALA A 22 4.30 -17.57 -3.32
C ALA A 22 3.01 -17.58 -4.16
N ALA A 23 1.85 -17.69 -3.50
CA ALA A 23 0.56 -17.65 -4.18
C ALA A 23 0.29 -16.28 -4.84
N LEU A 24 0.77 -15.19 -4.24
CA LEU A 24 0.69 -13.85 -4.85
C LEU A 24 1.54 -13.75 -6.12
N ALA A 25 2.77 -14.29 -6.11
CA ALA A 25 3.62 -14.32 -7.29
C ALA A 25 3.00 -15.16 -8.41
N GLU A 26 2.42 -16.32 -8.09
CA GLU A 26 1.68 -17.19 -9.03
C GLU A 26 0.44 -16.50 -9.60
N ALA A 27 -0.26 -15.68 -8.79
CA ALA A 27 -1.37 -14.84 -9.23
C ALA A 27 -0.91 -13.68 -10.16
N GLY A 28 0.40 -13.49 -10.34
CA GLY A 28 0.98 -12.55 -11.30
C GLY A 28 1.45 -11.24 -10.69
N PHE A 29 1.35 -11.04 -9.37
CA PHE A 29 1.90 -9.87 -8.72
C PHE A 29 3.43 -9.85 -8.83
N LYS A 30 3.99 -8.65 -9.04
CA LYS A 30 5.43 -8.43 -9.23
C LYS A 30 6.06 -7.60 -8.14
N VAL A 31 5.26 -6.78 -7.46
CA VAL A 31 5.75 -5.84 -6.44
C VAL A 31 4.95 -6.05 -5.16
N LEU A 32 5.64 -6.27 -4.05
CA LEU A 32 5.07 -6.42 -2.71
C LEU A 32 5.41 -5.18 -1.87
N ILE A 33 4.40 -4.48 -1.36
CA ILE A 33 4.55 -3.29 -0.55
C ILE A 33 4.04 -3.56 0.87
N ASN A 34 4.91 -3.46 1.87
CA ASN A 34 4.56 -3.60 3.27
C ASN A 34 4.43 -2.23 3.93
N ASN A 35 3.23 -1.90 4.41
CA ASN A 35 2.94 -0.67 5.16
C ASN A 35 2.66 -0.92 6.65
N ARG A 36 3.02 -2.08 7.17
CA ARG A 36 2.92 -2.40 8.60
C ARG A 36 4.31 -2.33 9.25
N PRO A 37 4.48 -1.52 10.31
CA PRO A 37 5.69 -1.51 11.11
C PRO A 37 5.93 -2.86 11.81
N ASP A 38 7.19 -3.29 11.87
CA ASP A 38 7.61 -4.53 12.53
C ASP A 38 7.30 -4.54 14.03
N GLU A 39 7.19 -3.38 14.67
CA GLU A 39 6.80 -3.25 16.07
C GLU A 39 5.37 -3.75 16.35
N GLU A 40 4.55 -3.92 15.31
CA GLU A 40 3.19 -4.47 15.41
C GLU A 40 3.11 -5.98 15.10
N ILE A 41 4.22 -6.64 14.76
CA ILE A 41 4.25 -8.03 14.27
C ILE A 41 5.30 -8.87 15.00
N GLY A 42 5.16 -10.20 14.95
CA GLY A 42 6.16 -11.13 15.47
C GLY A 42 7.31 -11.36 14.47
N PRO A 43 8.44 -11.93 14.93
CA PRO A 43 9.63 -12.16 14.11
C PRO A 43 9.41 -13.14 12.94
N GLU A 44 8.29 -13.88 12.93
CA GLU A 44 7.94 -14.80 11.84
C GLU A 44 7.33 -14.08 10.62
N GLU A 45 6.90 -12.83 10.79
CA GLU A 45 6.18 -12.06 9.77
C GLU A 45 6.74 -10.63 9.63
N ASP A 46 7.94 -10.40 10.18
CA ASP A 46 8.61 -9.11 10.08
C ASP A 46 9.06 -8.80 8.65
N SER A 47 9.49 -7.56 8.44
CA SER A 47 9.90 -7.08 7.14
C SER A 47 11.06 -7.88 6.53
N SER A 48 11.93 -8.47 7.34
CA SER A 48 13.06 -9.29 6.88
C SER A 48 12.57 -10.63 6.33
N VAL A 49 11.69 -11.32 7.06
CA VAL A 49 11.09 -12.59 6.59
C VAL A 49 10.25 -12.37 5.35
N MET A 50 9.46 -11.29 5.31
CA MET A 50 8.63 -10.96 4.17
C MET A 50 9.46 -10.56 2.93
N ALA A 51 10.58 -9.85 3.13
CA ALA A 51 11.52 -9.53 2.05
C ALA A 51 12.14 -10.80 1.45
N GLU A 52 12.56 -11.74 2.28
CA GLU A 52 13.13 -13.01 1.83
C GLU A 52 12.10 -13.85 1.07
N ALA A 53 10.86 -13.91 1.55
CA ALA A 53 9.77 -14.60 0.86
C ALA A 53 9.47 -13.97 -0.52
N ALA A 54 9.43 -12.63 -0.61
CA ALA A 54 9.25 -11.93 -1.87
C ALA A 54 10.40 -12.20 -2.85
N ARG A 55 11.64 -12.14 -2.37
CA ARG A 55 12.84 -12.44 -3.16
C ARG A 55 12.83 -13.87 -3.68
N ALA A 56 12.47 -14.85 -2.84
CA ALA A 56 12.36 -16.26 -3.22
C ALA A 56 11.27 -16.48 -4.28
N ALA A 57 10.19 -15.71 -4.23
CA ALA A 57 9.09 -15.74 -5.20
C ALA A 57 9.35 -14.90 -6.47
N GLY A 58 10.49 -14.19 -6.55
CA GLY A 58 10.84 -13.34 -7.70
C GLY A 58 10.05 -12.03 -7.77
N MET A 59 9.59 -11.52 -6.63
CA MET A 59 8.90 -10.23 -6.48
C MET A 59 9.86 -9.16 -5.93
N SER A 60 9.67 -7.91 -6.36
CA SER A 60 10.25 -6.74 -5.69
C SER A 60 9.57 -6.52 -4.34
N TYR A 61 10.33 -6.05 -3.35
CA TYR A 61 9.81 -5.78 -2.01
C TYR A 61 10.12 -4.36 -1.56
N HIS A 62 9.10 -3.65 -1.08
CA HIS A 62 9.23 -2.32 -0.50
C HIS A 62 8.66 -2.28 0.92
N TYR A 63 9.49 -1.87 1.87
CA TYR A 63 9.08 -1.65 3.24
C TYR A 63 8.88 -0.15 3.48
N ILE A 64 7.63 0.26 3.63
CA ILE A 64 7.23 1.66 3.84
C ILE A 64 6.27 1.69 5.04
N PRO A 65 6.77 1.38 6.25
CA PRO A 65 5.94 1.30 7.44
C PRO A 65 5.49 2.69 7.87
N PHE A 66 4.26 2.80 8.34
CA PHE A 66 3.83 4.03 9.01
C PHE A 66 2.69 3.78 9.99
N VAL A 67 2.56 4.72 10.93
CA VAL A 67 1.38 4.88 11.77
C VAL A 67 0.57 6.06 11.25
N PRO A 68 -0.78 6.01 11.24
CA PRO A 68 -1.61 7.06 10.64
C PRO A 68 -1.35 8.49 11.15
N SER A 69 -0.86 8.64 12.37
CA SER A 69 -0.51 9.93 12.99
C SER A 69 0.84 10.51 12.53
N GLN A 70 1.66 9.75 11.81
CA GLN A 70 3.04 10.11 11.45
C GLN A 70 3.31 9.96 9.94
N ILE A 71 2.31 10.23 9.10
CA ILE A 71 2.49 10.22 7.65
C ILE A 71 3.44 11.35 7.25
N THR A 72 4.52 11.01 6.54
CA THR A 72 5.50 11.98 6.04
C THR A 72 5.54 12.04 4.50
N PRO A 73 6.03 13.14 3.91
CA PRO A 73 6.22 13.23 2.46
C PRO A 73 7.13 12.14 1.86
N GLU A 74 8.10 11.66 2.64
CA GLU A 74 9.02 10.60 2.24
C GLU A 74 8.29 9.27 2.07
N MET A 75 7.32 8.96 2.94
CA MET A 75 6.48 7.76 2.80
C MET A 75 5.61 7.81 1.54
N ILE A 76 5.06 8.99 1.22
CA ILE A 76 4.27 9.21 0.00
C ILE A 76 5.17 9.03 -1.23
N THR A 77 6.37 9.60 -1.19
CA THR A 77 7.35 9.46 -2.28
C THR A 77 7.78 8.02 -2.46
N GLY A 78 8.15 7.32 -1.38
CA GLY A 78 8.54 5.92 -1.43
C GLY A 78 7.42 5.01 -1.97
N PHE A 79 6.16 5.29 -1.61
CA PHE A 79 5.03 4.54 -2.18
C PHE A 79 4.84 4.84 -3.67
N ALA A 80 5.02 6.10 -4.09
CA ALA A 80 4.96 6.48 -5.49
C ALA A 80 6.09 5.85 -6.32
N GLU A 81 7.29 5.69 -5.74
CA GLU A 81 8.43 5.00 -6.36
C GLU A 81 8.17 3.50 -6.49
N ALA A 82 7.65 2.85 -5.44
CA ALA A 82 7.26 1.44 -5.51
C ALA A 82 6.19 1.20 -6.59
N MET A 83 5.22 2.12 -6.72
CA MET A 83 4.18 2.08 -7.77
C MET A 83 4.69 2.43 -9.18
N ALA A 84 5.93 2.91 -9.32
CA ALA A 84 6.54 3.16 -10.62
C ALA A 84 7.21 1.91 -11.22
N GLU A 85 7.36 0.85 -10.42
CA GLU A 85 7.82 -0.44 -10.91
C GLU A 85 6.81 -1.09 -11.86
N ARG A 86 7.30 -2.00 -12.71
CA ARG A 86 6.47 -2.60 -13.76
C ARG A 86 5.75 -3.84 -13.22
N GLY A 87 4.45 -3.90 -13.51
CA GLY A 87 3.61 -5.08 -13.25
C GLY A 87 2.55 -4.82 -12.17
N PRO A 88 1.73 -5.83 -11.83
CA PRO A 88 0.73 -5.70 -10.79
C PRO A 88 1.37 -5.59 -9.39
N HIS A 89 0.86 -4.67 -8.59
CA HIS A 89 1.32 -4.39 -7.23
C HIS A 89 0.37 -5.00 -6.21
N PHE A 90 0.95 -5.48 -5.10
CA PHE A 90 0.21 -5.92 -3.94
C PHE A 90 0.71 -5.16 -2.72
N ALA A 91 -0.16 -4.41 -2.04
CA ALA A 91 0.18 -3.68 -0.83
C ALA A 91 -0.60 -4.21 0.37
N TYR A 92 0.06 -4.36 1.51
CA TYR A 92 -0.61 -4.85 2.71
C TYR A 92 -0.21 -4.07 3.96
N CYS A 93 -1.08 -4.13 4.95
CA CYS A 93 -0.78 -3.69 6.31
C CYS A 93 -1.54 -4.57 7.30
N ARG A 94 -1.92 -4.07 8.49
CA ARG A 94 -2.83 -4.81 9.39
C ARG A 94 -4.22 -5.08 8.77
N SER A 95 -4.82 -4.10 8.09
CA SER A 95 -6.20 -4.19 7.57
C SER A 95 -6.37 -3.66 6.15
N GLY A 96 -5.29 -3.36 5.42
CA GLY A 96 -5.29 -2.73 4.09
C GLY A 96 -5.54 -1.20 4.06
N ASN A 97 -6.02 -0.61 5.16
CA ASN A 97 -6.34 0.82 5.20
C ASN A 97 -5.12 1.72 5.00
N ARG A 98 -3.96 1.36 5.57
CA ARG A 98 -2.72 2.15 5.44
C ARG A 98 -2.23 2.23 4.00
N SER A 99 -2.22 1.10 3.31
CA SER A 99 -1.85 1.03 1.90
C SER A 99 -2.77 1.89 1.03
N THR A 100 -4.07 1.84 1.32
CA THR A 100 -5.09 2.66 0.63
C THR A 100 -4.89 4.15 0.90
N VAL A 101 -4.54 4.55 2.13
CA VAL A 101 -4.21 5.94 2.48
C VAL A 101 -2.99 6.43 1.71
N LEU A 102 -1.87 5.70 1.69
CA LEU A 102 -0.68 6.14 0.94
C LEU A 102 -0.98 6.25 -0.55
N TRP A 103 -1.68 5.26 -1.12
CA TRP A 103 -2.14 5.35 -2.50
C TRP A 103 -2.94 6.65 -2.73
N ALA A 104 -3.95 6.94 -1.90
CA ALA A 104 -4.77 8.13 -2.04
C ALA A 104 -3.94 9.44 -1.99
N LEU A 105 -2.95 9.50 -1.10
CA LEU A 105 -2.05 10.65 -0.98
C LEU A 105 -1.14 10.81 -2.21
N THR A 106 -0.68 9.72 -2.83
CA THR A 106 0.06 9.82 -4.11
C THR A 106 -0.79 10.33 -5.27
N GLN A 107 -2.12 10.16 -5.18
CA GLN A 107 -3.06 10.60 -6.20
C GLN A 107 -3.61 12.01 -5.96
N ALA A 108 -3.39 12.61 -4.79
CA ALA A 108 -4.01 13.89 -4.39
C ALA A 108 -3.82 15.03 -5.41
N SER A 109 -2.67 15.09 -6.09
CA SER A 109 -2.41 16.09 -7.14
C SER A 109 -2.68 15.60 -8.57
N LYS A 110 -3.09 14.33 -8.74
CA LYS A 110 -3.26 13.66 -10.04
C LYS A 110 -4.72 13.44 -10.41
N ARG A 111 -5.61 13.40 -9.41
CA ARG A 111 -7.04 13.08 -9.57
C ARG A 111 -7.89 13.98 -8.68
N PRO A 112 -9.17 14.22 -9.03
CA PRO A 112 -10.12 14.85 -8.13
C PRO A 112 -10.24 14.07 -6.82
N HIS A 113 -10.28 14.77 -5.67
CA HIS A 113 -10.34 14.11 -4.36
C HIS A 113 -11.57 13.19 -4.22
N ASP A 114 -12.71 13.58 -4.79
CA ASP A 114 -13.93 12.78 -4.72
C ASP A 114 -13.79 11.45 -5.49
N GLU A 115 -13.04 11.44 -6.60
CA GLU A 115 -12.71 10.19 -7.32
C GLU A 115 -11.82 9.28 -6.48
N ILE A 116 -10.80 9.84 -5.81
CA ILE A 116 -9.89 9.09 -4.93
C ILE A 116 -10.67 8.43 -3.80
N LEU A 117 -11.56 9.19 -3.15
CA LEU A 117 -12.40 8.69 -2.06
C LEU A 117 -13.38 7.61 -2.56
N GLN A 118 -13.95 7.78 -3.76
CA GLN A 118 -14.86 6.80 -4.33
C GLN A 118 -14.15 5.48 -4.68
N ILE A 119 -12.94 5.53 -5.24
CA ILE A 119 -12.14 4.34 -5.54
C ILE A 119 -11.84 3.57 -4.25
N ALA A 120 -11.41 4.26 -3.19
CA ALA A 120 -11.18 3.64 -1.90
C ALA A 120 -12.45 3.01 -1.31
N ALA A 121 -13.58 3.72 -1.38
CA ALA A 121 -14.88 3.23 -0.90
C ALA A 121 -15.35 1.98 -1.67
N ASN A 122 -15.14 1.93 -2.99
CA ASN A 122 -15.47 0.76 -3.81
C ASN A 122 -14.62 -0.48 -3.44
N ALA A 123 -13.39 -0.27 -2.97
CA ALA A 123 -12.54 -1.32 -2.41
C ALA A 123 -12.83 -1.61 -0.93
N GLY A 124 -13.86 -0.99 -0.34
CA GLY A 124 -14.30 -1.20 1.04
C GLY A 124 -13.50 -0.45 2.10
N TYR A 125 -12.87 0.68 1.74
CA TYR A 125 -12.12 1.55 2.65
C TYR A 125 -12.75 2.95 2.73
N ASP A 126 -13.15 3.38 3.93
CA ASP A 126 -13.62 4.76 4.14
C ASP A 126 -12.43 5.68 4.44
N LEU A 127 -12.12 6.55 3.47
CA LEU A 127 -11.07 7.56 3.56
C LEU A 127 -11.61 8.98 3.75
N SER A 128 -12.89 9.17 4.08
CA SER A 128 -13.50 10.48 4.25
C SER A 128 -12.73 11.39 5.23
N GLY A 129 -12.18 10.80 6.30
CA GLY A 129 -11.39 11.49 7.31
C GLY A 129 -10.07 12.11 6.82
N ILE A 130 -9.52 11.67 5.68
CA ILE A 130 -8.26 12.21 5.14
C ILE A 130 -8.47 13.31 4.10
N ARG A 131 -9.71 13.71 3.79
CA ARG A 131 -10.02 14.76 2.81
C ARG A 131 -9.27 16.08 3.05
N PRO A 132 -9.12 16.59 4.29
CA PRO A 132 -8.31 17.79 4.55
C PRO A 132 -6.83 17.60 4.20
N MET A 133 -6.30 16.39 4.40
CA MET A 133 -4.92 16.06 4.06
C MET A 133 -4.69 16.01 2.55
N LEU A 134 -5.63 15.43 1.78
CA LEU A 134 -5.61 15.46 0.32
C LEU A 134 -5.57 16.91 -0.20
N ALA A 135 -6.43 17.77 0.34
CA ALA A 135 -6.47 19.20 -0.03
C ALA A 135 -5.16 19.93 0.28
N SER A 136 -4.58 19.71 1.46
CA SER A 136 -3.31 20.32 1.88
C SER A 136 -2.13 19.91 0.98
N LEU A 137 -2.11 18.66 0.49
CA LEU A 137 -1.07 18.20 -0.44
C LEU A 137 -1.24 18.78 -1.84
N ALA A 138 -2.48 18.87 -2.33
CA ALA A 138 -2.76 19.48 -3.63
C ALA A 138 -2.36 20.96 -3.69
N SER A 139 -2.59 21.72 -2.61
CA SER A 139 -2.26 23.15 -2.56
C SER A 139 -0.75 23.45 -2.45
N ARG A 140 0.08 22.49 -2.06
CA ARG A 140 1.55 22.67 -1.90
C ARG A 140 2.34 22.57 -3.21
N ARG A 141 1.70 22.12 -4.29
CA ARG A 141 2.30 22.00 -5.63
C ARG A 141 1.75 23.02 -6.63
N GLY A 142 0.87 23.92 -6.19
CA GLY A 142 0.32 25.04 -6.96
C GLY A 142 1.11 26.32 -6.77
#